data_AF-A0A8T7BJ61-F1
#
_entry.id   AF-A0A8T7BJ61-F1
#
_cell.length_a   1.000
_cell.length_b   1.000
_cell.length_c   1.000
_cell.angle_alpha   90.00
_cell.angle_beta   90.00
_cell.angle_gamma   90.00
#
_symmetry.space_group_name_H-M   'P 1'
#
loop_
_entity.id
_entity.type
_entity.pdbx_description
1 polymer ?
#
loop_
_entity_poly.entity_id
_entity_poly.type
_entity_poly.pdbx_seq_one_letter_code
_entity_poly.pdbx_strand_id
1 'polypeptide(L)'
;DNVLLLENLPTNTDIKTGDLVISSGLGRRFPRGYPVGTVSSIIMEPGEPFAKVQVTPSANPGQSREVLLVWPYEENTRHEQVSTNLTEQ
;
A
#
# COMPACT_ATOMS: atom_id res chain seq x y z
N ASP A 1 2.50 22.91 -3.45
CA ASP A 1 2.55 21.76 -2.52
C ASP A 1 2.61 20.46 -3.31
N ASN A 2 3.43 19.50 -2.87
CA ASN A 2 3.51 18.17 -3.48
C ASN A 2 2.55 17.23 -2.73
N VAL A 3 1.42 16.88 -3.36
CA VAL A 3 0.38 16.02 -2.77
C VAL A 3 0.25 14.73 -3.57
N LEU A 4 -0.13 13.64 -2.89
CA LEU A 4 -0.46 12.36 -3.52
C LEU A 4 -1.98 12.21 -3.59
N LEU A 5 -2.46 11.59 -4.66
CA LEU A 5 -3.86 11.21 -4.81
C LEU A 5 -4.01 9.72 -4.48
N LEU A 6 -4.89 9.40 -3.53
CA LEU A 6 -5.34 8.05 -3.26
C LEU A 6 -6.67 7.81 -4.00
N GLU A 7 -6.63 6.92 -4.99
CA GLU A 7 -7.74 6.62 -5.88
C GLU A 7 -8.50 5.35 -5.47
N ASN A 8 -9.68 5.16 -6.07
CA ASN A 8 -10.51 3.95 -5.96
C ASN A 8 -10.97 3.62 -4.53
N LEU A 9 -11.17 4.65 -3.70
CA LEU A 9 -11.69 4.47 -2.36
C LEU A 9 -13.22 4.59 -2.39
N PRO A 10 -13.97 3.52 -2.08
CA PRO A 10 -15.42 3.59 -2.00
C PRO A 10 -15.88 4.64 -0.97
N THR A 11 -16.98 5.32 -1.26
CA THR A 11 -17.52 6.41 -0.41
C THR A 11 -17.96 5.95 0.99
N ASN A 12 -18.19 4.65 1.20
CA ASN A 12 -18.52 4.05 2.50
C ASN A 12 -17.30 3.60 3.31
N THR A 13 -16.08 3.87 2.84
CA THR A 13 -14.86 3.51 3.57
C THR A 13 -14.71 4.39 4.81
N ASP A 14 -14.37 3.78 5.95
CA ASP A 14 -14.02 4.53 7.17
C ASP A 14 -12.61 5.12 7.01
N ILE A 15 -12.54 6.34 6.45
CA ILE A 15 -11.32 7.12 6.29
C ILE A 15 -11.52 8.52 6.89
N LYS A 16 -10.48 9.03 7.53
CA LYS A 16 -10.48 10.34 8.20
C LYS A 16 -9.22 11.11 7.86
N THR A 17 -9.34 12.44 7.87
CA THR A 17 -8.17 13.32 7.82
C THR A 17 -7.28 13.03 9.03
N GLY A 18 -5.97 12.90 8.80
CA GLY A 18 -5.01 12.48 9.82
C GLY A 18 -4.66 11.00 9.80
N ASP A 19 -5.37 10.16 9.04
CA ASP A 19 -5.04 8.73 8.93
C ASP A 19 -3.69 8.53 8.24
N LEU A 20 -2.92 7.56 8.75
CA LEU A 20 -1.64 7.15 8.16
C LEU A 20 -1.89 6.16 7.01
N VAL A 21 -1.38 6.49 5.83
CA VAL A 21 -1.38 5.61 4.67
C VAL A 21 -0.08 4.81 4.63
N ILE A 22 -0.20 3.49 4.54
CA ILE A 22 0.92 2.54 4.44
C ILE A 22 0.77 1.65 3.20
N SER A 23 1.88 1.13 2.67
CA SER A 23 1.87 0.18 1.56
C SER A 23 1.24 -1.17 1.96
N SER A 24 0.37 -1.72 1.11
CA SER A 24 -0.24 -3.04 1.35
C SER A 24 0.69 -4.23 1.07
N GLY A 25 1.68 -4.04 0.20
CA GLY A 25 2.59 -5.08 -0.29
C GLY A 25 2.03 -5.96 -1.43
N LEU A 26 0.76 -5.79 -1.83
CA LEU A 26 0.11 -6.65 -2.84
C LEU A 26 0.77 -6.62 -4.22
N GLY A 27 1.35 -5.48 -4.60
CA GLY A 27 2.07 -5.34 -5.87
C GLY A 27 3.46 -6.00 -5.89
N ARG A 28 3.91 -6.61 -4.78
CA ARG A 28 5.25 -7.21 -4.63
C ARG A 28 6.39 -6.30 -5.08
N ARG A 29 6.26 -4.99 -4.88
CA ARG A 29 7.28 -3.98 -5.25
C ARG A 29 7.83 -3.26 -4.04
N PHE A 30 6.94 -2.86 -3.13
CA PHE A 30 7.30 -2.25 -1.85
C PHE A 30 7.00 -3.25 -0.73
N PRO A 31 7.78 -3.25 0.36
CA PRO A 31 7.45 -4.04 1.54
C PRO A 31 6.10 -3.61 2.08
N ARG A 32 5.36 -4.53 2.69
CA ARG A 32 4.12 -4.21 3.39
C ARG A 32 4.41 -3.33 4.61
N GLY A 33 3.55 -2.34 4.87
CA GLY A 33 3.60 -1.49 6.06
C GLY A 33 4.50 -0.27 5.95
N TYR A 34 5.02 0.06 4.76
CA TYR A 34 5.90 1.20 4.57
C TYR A 34 5.11 2.51 4.54
N PRO A 35 5.49 3.57 5.29
CA PRO A 35 4.76 4.83 5.34
C PRO A 35 4.76 5.56 3.99
N VAL A 36 3.57 5.89 3.51
CA VAL A 36 3.37 6.67 2.28
C VAL A 36 3.10 8.14 2.60
N GLY A 37 2.26 8.40 3.60
CA GLY A 37 1.88 9.76 3.97
C GLY A 37 0.65 9.81 4.88
N THR A 38 0.13 11.02 5.11
CA THR A 38 -1.02 11.27 5.97
C THR A 38 -2.17 11.89 5.17
N VAL A 39 -3.39 11.41 5.38
CA VAL A 39 -4.59 11.95 4.71
C VAL A 39 -4.76 13.43 5.09
N SER A 40 -4.76 14.31 4.09
CA SER A 40 -4.88 15.75 4.26
C SER A 40 -6.25 16.30 3.84
N SER A 41 -6.93 15.63 2.91
CA SER A 41 -8.29 16.01 2.48
C SER A 41 -9.04 14.81 1.91
N ILE A 42 -10.36 14.82 2.11
CA ILE A 42 -11.29 13.82 1.56
C ILE A 42 -12.43 14.59 0.90
N ILE A 43 -12.63 14.37 -0.40
CA ILE A 43 -13.69 15.00 -1.18
C ILE A 43 -14.60 13.90 -1.71
N MET A 44 -15.90 14.02 -1.41
CA MET A 44 -16.94 13.11 -1.90
C MET A 44 -17.91 13.92 -2.75
N GLU A 45 -17.93 13.69 -4.05
CA GLU A 45 -18.84 14.36 -4.96
C GLU A 45 -20.13 13.54 -5.14
N PRO A 46 -21.32 14.16 -5.03
CA PRO A 46 -22.58 13.45 -5.25
C PRO A 46 -22.61 12.79 -6.63
N GLY A 47 -22.88 11.49 -6.66
CA GLY A 47 -22.94 10.71 -7.89
C GLY A 47 -21.61 10.08 -8.33
N GLU A 48 -20.48 10.43 -7.70
CA GLU A 48 -19.22 9.71 -7.91
C GLU A 48 -19.17 8.43 -7.04
N PRO A 49 -18.76 7.27 -7.60
CA PRO A 49 -18.65 6.02 -6.84
C PRO A 49 -17.44 5.97 -5.89
N PHE A 50 -16.48 6.87 -6.06
CA PHE A 50 -15.21 6.89 -5.33
C PHE A 50 -14.93 8.27 -4.76
N ALA A 51 -14.29 8.32 -3.60
CA ALA A 51 -13.79 9.54 -3.00
C ALA A 51 -12.46 9.97 -3.63
N LYS A 52 -12.25 11.30 -3.74
CA LYS A 52 -10.95 11.90 -4.08
C LYS A 52 -10.22 12.20 -2.77
N VAL A 53 -9.17 11.44 -2.48
CA VAL A 53 -8.43 11.56 -1.21
C VAL A 53 -7.04 12.10 -1.47
N GLN A 54 -6.71 13.22 -0.84
CA GLN A 54 -5.37 13.79 -0.88
C GLN A 54 -4.57 13.32 0.32
N VAL A 55 -3.29 13.03 0.07
CA VAL A 55 -2.34 12.55 1.07
C VAL A 55 -1.08 13.42 1.01
N THR A 56 -0.69 13.97 2.15
CA THR A 56 0.61 14.64 2.30
C THR A 56 1.69 13.56 2.40
N PRO A 57 2.70 13.55 1.49
CA PRO A 57 3.77 12.56 1.52
C PRO A 57 4.52 12.55 2.86
N SER A 58 4.90 11.36 3.32
CA SER A 58 5.79 11.19 4.49
C SER A 58 7.24 11.63 4.22
N ALA A 59 7.63 11.62 2.95
CA ALA A 59 8.98 11.96 2.50
C ALA A 59 8.95 13.13 1.51
N ASN A 60 9.98 13.96 1.54
CA ASN A 60 10.20 15.02 0.58
C ASN A 60 11.44 14.68 -0.30
N PRO A 61 11.28 13.81 -1.31
CA PRO A 61 12.41 13.28 -2.08
C PRO A 61 13.19 14.37 -2.83
N GLY A 62 12.58 15.52 -3.12
CA GLY A 62 13.27 16.66 -3.76
C GLY A 62 14.32 17.33 -2.87
N GLN A 63 14.35 17.04 -1.56
CA GLN A 63 15.28 17.61 -0.60
C GLN A 63 16.15 16.55 0.10
N SER A 64 15.93 15.26 -0.18
CA SER A 64 16.67 14.16 0.43
C SER A 64 17.97 13.90 -0.32
N ARG A 65 19.10 13.87 0.41
CA ARG A 65 20.42 13.51 -0.15
C ARG A 65 20.70 12.01 -0.13
N GLU A 66 20.02 11.28 0.73
CA GLU A 66 20.23 9.86 0.98
C GLU A 66 18.94 9.10 0.72
N VAL A 67 19.07 7.91 0.14
CA VAL A 67 17.94 7.04 -0.21
C VAL A 67 18.22 5.62 0.25
N LEU A 68 17.19 4.95 0.74
CA LEU A 68 17.24 3.51 1.01
C LEU A 68 16.65 2.76 -0.18
N LEU A 69 17.45 1.88 -0.78
CA LEU A 69 16.93 0.93 -1.76
C LEU A 69 16.30 -0.24 -1.01
N VAL A 70 15.05 -0.53 -1.37
CA VAL A 70 14.32 -1.68 -0.85
C VAL A 70 13.99 -2.60 -2.02
N TRP A 71 14.34 -3.87 -1.89
CA TRP A 71 14.03 -4.89 -2.89
C TRP A 71 12.77 -5.66 -2.49
N PRO A 72 11.95 -6.05 -3.47
CA PRO A 72 10.81 -6.91 -3.20
C PRO A 72 11.29 -8.27 -2.70
N TYR A 73 10.60 -8.80 -1.68
CA TYR A 73 10.84 -10.14 -1.19
C TYR A 73 10.32 -11.13 -2.25
N GLU A 74 11.20 -11.95 -2.83
CA GLU A 74 10.75 -13.14 -3.55
C GLU A 74 10.18 -14.11 -2.50
N GLU A 75 8.87 -14.37 -2.56
CA GLU A 75 8.33 -15.53 -1.85
C GLU A 75 9.03 -16.76 -2.41
N ASN A 76 9.99 -17.28 -1.65
CA ASN A 76 10.56 -18.60 -1.89
C ASN A 76 9.45 -19.62 -1.55
N THR A 77 8.53 -19.81 -2.48
CA THR A 77 7.50 -20.86 -2.47
C THR A 77 8.19 -22.19 -2.66
N ARG A 78 8.89 -22.65 -1.60
CA ARG A 78 9.13 -24.08 -1.40
C ARG A 78 7.77 -24.71 -1.17
N HIS A 79 7.12 -25.12 -2.26
CA HIS A 79 6.09 -26.12 -2.21
C HIS A 79 6.68 -27.33 -1.48
N GLU A 80 6.28 -27.52 -0.23
CA GLU A 80 6.47 -28.75 0.53
C GLU A 80 5.83 -29.87 -0.31
N GLN A 81 6.65 -30.56 -1.11
CA GLN A 81 6.28 -31.84 -1.69
C GLN A 81 6.19 -32.82 -0.53
N VAL A 82 5.07 -32.81 0.18
CA VAL A 82 4.71 -33.92 1.07
C VAL A 82 4.49 -35.11 0.16
N SER A 83 5.54 -35.92 0.04
CA SER A 83 5.52 -37.23 -0.57
C SER A 83 4.49 -38.09 0.18
N THR A 84 3.26 -38.14 -0.33
CA THR A 84 2.34 -39.25 -0.04
C THR A 84 2.78 -40.44 -0.89
N ASN A 85 3.87 -41.10 -0.49
CA ASN A 85 4.09 -42.49 -0.83
C ASN A 85 4.06 -43.24 0.49
N LEU A 86 2.95 -43.93 0.75
CA LEU A 86 2.83 -45.17 1.53
C LEU A 86 1.33 -45.55 1.58
N THR A 87 0.82 -46.00 0.43
CA THR A 87 -0.22 -47.04 0.40
C THR A 87 0.35 -48.12 -0.50
N GLU A 88 1.15 -48.99 0.11
CA GLU A 88 1.46 -50.35 -0.32
C GLU A 88 2.28 -50.99 0.80
N GLN A 89 1.56 -51.47 1.81
CA GLN A 89 1.83 -52.67 2.62
C GLN A 89 0.55 -53.03 3.39
#